data_AF-A0A6P6CP20-F1
#
_entry.id   AF-A0A6P6CP20-F1
#
_cell.length_a   1.000
_cell.length_b   1.000
_cell.length_c   1.000
_cell.angle_alpha   90.00
_cell.angle_beta   90.00
_cell.angle_gamma   90.00
#
_symmetry.space_group_name_H-M   'P 1'
#
loop_
_entity.id
_entity.type
_entity.pdbx_description
1 polymer ?
#
loop_
_entity_poly.entity_id
_entity_poly.type
_entity_poly.pdbx_seq_one_letter_code
_entity_poly.pdbx_strand_id
1 'polypeptide(L)'
;MVRLTLDLIAKNSNLKPRKEETTSQYLKKITHINFSDRNIDAIDNLSLCKNLSVLYLYDNRISQITNLNFATNLTHLYLQNNYISCIENLRSLKKLEKLYLGGNYIAVIEGLEGLEGLRELHVESQRLPLGEKLLFDPRTLHSLAKSLSILNISNNNIDDIRDLEILENLNQLIAVDNQLLHVKDLEFLLNKLMKLWKMDLNGNPVCLKPKYRDRLILVSKSLEFLDGKEIKKMERQFLINWKASKDAKKISKKKNTNKEDASNSYLKIPSK
;
A
#
# COMPACT_ATOMS: atom_id res chain seq x y z
N MET A 1 -25.00 -13.59 18.12
CA MET A 1 -23.87 -14.09 17.33
C MET A 1 -24.43 -14.46 15.95
N VAL A 2 -24.08 -13.73 14.89
CA VAL A 2 -24.65 -13.94 13.54
C VAL A 2 -23.57 -14.57 12.66
N ARG A 3 -23.81 -15.80 12.20
CA ARG A 3 -22.86 -16.52 11.34
C ARG A 3 -23.27 -16.38 9.88
N LEU A 4 -22.30 -16.19 9.00
CA LEU A 4 -22.53 -16.28 7.56
C LEU A 4 -22.66 -17.75 7.16
N THR A 5 -23.90 -18.21 7.02
CA THR A 5 -24.22 -19.59 6.63
C THR A 5 -24.80 -19.66 5.22
N LEU A 6 -24.80 -20.87 4.64
CA LEU A 6 -25.45 -21.13 3.35
C LEU A 6 -26.96 -20.82 3.39
N ASP A 7 -27.63 -21.08 4.52
CA ASP A 7 -29.03 -20.73 4.71
C ASP A 7 -29.26 -19.22 4.71
N LEU A 8 -28.35 -18.47 5.34
CA LEU A 8 -28.42 -17.01 5.35
C LEU A 8 -28.24 -16.45 3.93
N ILE A 9 -27.32 -17.01 3.16
CA ILE A 9 -27.11 -16.67 1.74
C ILE A 9 -28.35 -16.98 0.91
N ALA A 10 -28.92 -18.18 1.05
CA ALA A 10 -30.10 -18.60 0.30
C ALA A 10 -31.37 -17.80 0.63
N LYS A 11 -31.49 -17.28 1.86
CA LYS A 11 -32.62 -16.47 2.31
C LYS A 11 -32.48 -14.99 1.92
N ASN A 12 -31.31 -14.54 1.51
CA ASN A 12 -31.09 -13.14 1.15
C ASN A 12 -31.92 -12.77 -0.09
N SER A 13 -32.75 -11.73 0.03
CA SER A 13 -33.74 -11.35 -0.98
C SER A 13 -33.14 -11.00 -2.33
N ASN A 14 -31.88 -10.54 -2.34
CA ASN A 14 -31.15 -10.17 -3.56
C ASN A 14 -30.57 -11.39 -4.29
N LEU A 15 -30.66 -12.58 -3.70
CA LEU A 15 -30.01 -13.82 -4.14
C LEU A 15 -31.01 -15.00 -4.14
N LYS A 16 -32.26 -14.77 -4.58
CA LYS A 16 -33.26 -15.85 -4.60
C LYS A 16 -33.09 -16.79 -5.80
N PRO A 17 -33.20 -18.11 -5.59
CA PRO A 17 -33.20 -19.09 -6.69
C PRO A 17 -34.42 -18.89 -7.59
N ARG A 18 -34.28 -19.26 -8.88
CA ARG A 18 -35.43 -19.35 -9.80
C ARG A 18 -36.38 -20.46 -9.32
N LYS A 19 -37.68 -20.35 -9.63
CA LYS A 19 -38.75 -21.24 -9.12
C LYS A 19 -38.49 -22.75 -9.31
N GLU A 20 -37.65 -23.14 -10.27
CA GLU A 20 -37.35 -24.53 -10.60
C GLU A 20 -35.94 -25.00 -10.17
N GLU A 21 -35.12 -24.10 -9.62
CA GLU A 21 -33.73 -24.41 -9.26
C GLU A 21 -33.61 -24.81 -7.78
N THR A 22 -32.92 -25.93 -7.50
CA THR A 22 -32.63 -26.32 -6.13
C THR A 22 -31.64 -25.33 -5.48
N THR A 23 -31.75 -25.10 -4.18
CA THR A 23 -30.83 -24.23 -3.42
C THR A 23 -29.35 -24.60 -3.64
N SER A 24 -29.04 -25.90 -3.76
CA SER A 24 -27.67 -26.37 -4.00
C SER A 24 -27.15 -26.00 -5.40
N GLN A 25 -27.96 -26.15 -6.44
CA GLN A 25 -27.60 -25.72 -7.80
C GLN A 25 -27.40 -24.22 -7.87
N TYR A 26 -28.27 -23.47 -7.20
CA TYR A 26 -28.17 -22.02 -7.10
C TYR A 26 -26.87 -21.58 -6.41
N LEU A 27 -26.56 -22.11 -5.23
CA LEU A 27 -25.36 -21.76 -4.45
C LEU A 27 -24.07 -22.02 -5.24
N LYS A 28 -24.03 -23.07 -6.08
CA LYS A 28 -22.89 -23.37 -6.97
C LYS A 28 -22.68 -22.30 -8.05
N LYS A 29 -23.71 -21.56 -8.45
CA LYS A 29 -23.62 -20.51 -9.48
C LYS A 29 -23.27 -19.14 -8.93
N ILE A 30 -23.34 -18.95 -7.61
CA ILE A 30 -23.07 -17.65 -6.99
C ILE A 30 -21.60 -17.28 -7.20
N THR A 31 -21.39 -16.09 -7.76
CA THR A 31 -20.08 -15.48 -7.97
C THR A 31 -19.84 -14.28 -7.07
N HIS A 32 -20.90 -13.58 -6.64
CA HIS A 32 -20.82 -12.38 -5.81
C HIS A 32 -21.71 -12.54 -4.58
N ILE A 33 -21.14 -12.36 -3.39
CA ILE A 33 -21.87 -12.40 -2.12
C ILE A 33 -21.65 -11.06 -1.42
N ASN A 34 -22.76 -10.37 -1.09
CA ASN A 34 -22.72 -9.15 -0.29
C ASN A 34 -23.50 -9.33 1.01
N PHE A 35 -22.76 -9.26 2.12
CA PHE A 35 -23.25 -9.31 3.48
C PHE A 35 -22.57 -8.26 4.36
N SER A 36 -22.29 -7.08 3.81
CA SER A 36 -21.84 -5.95 4.61
C SER A 36 -22.92 -5.44 5.57
N ASP A 37 -22.50 -4.92 6.72
CA ASP A 37 -23.40 -4.35 7.75
C ASP A 37 -24.49 -5.33 8.22
N ARG A 38 -24.09 -6.56 8.57
CA ARG A 38 -25.01 -7.63 9.01
C ARG A 38 -24.71 -8.18 10.39
N ASN A 39 -23.82 -7.53 11.14
CA ASN A 39 -23.34 -7.99 12.45
C ASN A 39 -22.75 -9.42 12.41
N ILE A 40 -22.20 -9.84 11.27
CA ILE A 40 -21.60 -11.16 11.11
C ILE A 40 -20.33 -11.24 11.93
N ASP A 41 -20.19 -12.26 12.77
CA ASP A 41 -19.01 -12.45 13.61
C ASP A 41 -18.17 -13.68 13.24
N ALA A 42 -18.73 -14.60 12.44
CA ALA A 42 -18.00 -15.75 11.93
C ALA A 42 -18.47 -16.14 10.52
N ILE A 43 -17.51 -16.58 9.69
CA ILE A 43 -17.75 -17.18 8.38
C ILE A 43 -17.88 -18.69 8.59
N ASP A 44 -19.02 -19.27 8.22
CA ASP A 44 -19.23 -20.71 8.29
C ASP A 44 -18.70 -21.43 7.03
N ASN A 45 -18.87 -22.74 6.94
CA ASN A 45 -18.48 -23.50 5.76
C ASN A 45 -19.38 -23.16 4.56
N LEU A 46 -18.84 -22.38 3.62
CA LEU A 46 -19.53 -21.97 2.39
C LEU A 46 -19.09 -22.78 1.15
N SER A 47 -18.58 -23.99 1.34
CA SER A 47 -17.99 -24.84 0.28
C SER A 47 -18.88 -25.16 -0.95
N LEU A 48 -20.20 -24.94 -0.87
CA LEU A 48 -21.08 -25.03 -2.03
C LEU A 48 -20.88 -23.88 -3.03
N CYS A 49 -20.41 -22.72 -2.57
CA CYS A 49 -20.18 -21.51 -3.37
C CYS A 49 -18.82 -21.53 -4.10
N LYS A 50 -18.49 -22.62 -4.79
CA LYS A 50 -17.17 -22.85 -5.42
C LYS A 50 -16.78 -21.83 -6.50
N ASN A 51 -17.76 -21.14 -7.08
CA ASN A 51 -17.55 -20.13 -8.12
C ASN A 51 -17.49 -18.70 -7.57
N LEU A 52 -17.44 -18.53 -6.25
CA LEU A 52 -17.33 -17.23 -5.61
C LEU A 52 -16.07 -16.49 -6.09
N SER A 53 -16.27 -15.34 -6.71
CA SER A 53 -15.23 -14.43 -7.18
C SER A 53 -15.11 -13.18 -6.32
N VAL A 54 -16.21 -12.70 -5.74
CA VAL A 54 -16.22 -11.47 -4.93
C VAL A 54 -17.01 -11.67 -3.64
N LEU A 55 -16.41 -11.31 -2.51
CA LEU A 55 -17.02 -11.42 -1.19
C LEU A 55 -16.93 -10.09 -0.44
N TYR A 56 -18.10 -9.50 -0.16
CA TYR A 56 -18.24 -8.29 0.65
C TYR A 56 -18.69 -8.61 2.07
N LEU A 57 -17.80 -8.35 3.03
CA LEU A 57 -18.00 -8.56 4.46
C LEU A 57 -17.56 -7.35 5.30
N TYR A 58 -17.48 -6.17 4.70
CA TYR A 58 -17.14 -4.95 5.42
C TYR A 58 -18.24 -4.55 6.42
N ASP A 59 -17.90 -3.76 7.43
CA ASP A 59 -18.80 -3.31 8.51
C ASP A 59 -19.48 -4.48 9.25
N ASN A 60 -18.67 -5.43 9.72
CA ASN A 60 -19.16 -6.59 10.46
C ASN A 60 -18.38 -6.73 11.78
N ARG A 61 -18.47 -7.89 12.42
CA ARG A 61 -17.86 -8.21 13.72
C ARG A 61 -16.90 -9.40 13.62
N ILE A 62 -16.34 -9.65 12.45
CA ILE A 62 -15.46 -10.80 12.19
C ILE A 62 -14.13 -10.56 12.91
N SER A 63 -13.72 -11.51 13.75
CA SER A 63 -12.43 -11.45 14.44
C SER A 63 -11.36 -12.35 13.83
N GLN A 64 -11.77 -13.37 13.08
CA GLN A 64 -10.87 -14.34 12.45
C GLN A 64 -11.27 -14.59 11.01
N ILE A 65 -10.28 -14.66 10.13
CA ILE A 65 -10.47 -15.07 8.74
C ILE A 65 -10.40 -16.60 8.72
N THR A 66 -11.55 -17.25 8.60
CA THR A 66 -11.64 -18.73 8.57
C THR A 66 -12.56 -19.20 7.45
N ASN A 67 -12.47 -20.49 7.11
CA ASN A 67 -13.40 -21.17 6.19
C ASN A 67 -13.46 -20.60 4.77
N LEU A 68 -12.40 -19.94 4.28
CA LEU A 68 -12.31 -19.43 2.90
C LEU A 68 -11.52 -20.37 1.96
N ASN A 69 -11.01 -21.49 2.45
CA ASN A 69 -10.15 -22.40 1.70
C ASN A 69 -10.80 -23.00 0.43
N PHE A 70 -12.13 -23.07 0.38
CA PHE A 70 -12.87 -23.53 -0.80
C PHE A 70 -12.90 -22.51 -1.95
N ALA A 71 -12.71 -21.22 -1.65
CA ALA A 71 -12.94 -20.11 -2.57
C ALA A 71 -11.74 -19.82 -3.47
N THR A 72 -11.22 -20.86 -4.15
CA THR A 72 -10.02 -20.76 -5.00
C THR A 72 -10.18 -19.84 -6.21
N ASN A 73 -11.42 -19.46 -6.54
CA ASN A 73 -11.75 -18.50 -7.60
C ASN A 73 -11.91 -17.05 -7.10
N LEU A 74 -11.76 -16.79 -5.79
CA LEU A 74 -11.94 -15.47 -5.21
C LEU A 74 -10.88 -14.51 -5.73
N THR A 75 -11.32 -13.40 -6.32
CA THR A 75 -10.47 -12.33 -6.83
C THR A 75 -10.54 -11.06 -5.96
N HIS A 76 -11.66 -10.84 -5.27
CA HIS A 76 -11.86 -9.66 -4.43
C HIS A 76 -12.43 -10.03 -3.06
N LEU A 77 -11.76 -9.57 -2.01
CA LEU A 77 -12.17 -9.77 -0.62
C LEU A 77 -12.20 -8.44 0.13
N TYR A 78 -13.39 -8.07 0.62
CA TYR A 78 -13.64 -6.84 1.36
C TYR A 78 -13.97 -7.18 2.82
N LEU A 79 -13.10 -6.80 3.75
CA LEU A 79 -13.17 -7.09 5.18
C LEU A 79 -12.98 -5.83 6.04
N GLN A 80 -13.20 -4.64 5.48
CA GLN A 80 -13.01 -3.39 6.21
C GLN A 80 -13.92 -3.31 7.44
N ASN A 81 -13.51 -2.55 8.46
CA ASN A 81 -14.30 -2.29 9.67
C ASN A 81 -14.81 -3.58 10.35
N ASN A 82 -13.89 -4.51 10.60
CA ASN A 82 -14.12 -5.71 11.39
C ASN A 82 -13.21 -5.69 12.64
N TYR A 83 -13.10 -6.82 13.34
CA TYR A 83 -12.25 -7.00 14.52
C TYR A 83 -11.04 -7.89 14.25
N ILE A 84 -10.54 -7.94 13.00
CA ILE A 84 -9.46 -8.84 12.60
C ILE A 84 -8.14 -8.30 13.15
N SER A 85 -7.37 -9.12 13.84
CA SER A 85 -6.04 -8.76 14.35
C SER A 85 -4.88 -9.46 13.65
N CYS A 86 -5.17 -10.56 12.93
CA CYS A 86 -4.18 -11.36 12.21
C CYS A 86 -4.73 -11.72 10.82
N ILE A 87 -3.86 -11.63 9.82
CA ILE A 87 -4.15 -12.09 8.46
C ILE A 87 -3.73 -13.56 8.40
N GLU A 88 -4.70 -14.46 8.23
CA GLU A 88 -4.46 -15.89 8.19
C GLU A 88 -5.43 -16.59 7.25
N ASN A 89 -5.14 -17.86 6.93
CA ASN A 89 -6.01 -18.73 6.13
C ASN A 89 -6.33 -18.24 4.70
N LEU A 90 -5.51 -17.34 4.14
CA LEU A 90 -5.68 -16.84 2.76
C LEU A 90 -4.85 -17.61 1.71
N ARG A 91 -3.89 -18.45 2.12
CA ARG A 91 -2.89 -19.09 1.22
C ARG A 91 -3.48 -19.84 0.01
N SER A 92 -4.70 -20.37 0.12
CA SER A 92 -5.39 -21.09 -0.96
C SER A 92 -6.02 -20.17 -2.02
N LEU A 93 -6.16 -18.88 -1.74
CA LEU A 93 -6.82 -17.90 -2.61
C LEU A 93 -5.88 -17.40 -3.70
N LYS A 94 -5.38 -18.32 -4.55
CA LYS A 94 -4.34 -18.04 -5.54
C LYS A 94 -4.72 -17.01 -6.61
N LYS A 95 -6.01 -16.75 -6.79
CA LYS A 95 -6.54 -15.75 -7.72
C LYS A 95 -6.88 -14.42 -7.06
N LEU A 96 -6.60 -14.24 -5.76
CA LEU A 96 -6.94 -13.02 -5.06
C LEU A 96 -6.12 -11.86 -5.62
N GLU A 97 -6.80 -10.86 -6.17
CA GLU A 97 -6.18 -9.67 -6.76
C GLU A 97 -6.36 -8.43 -5.87
N LYS A 98 -7.48 -8.36 -5.13
CA LYS A 98 -7.79 -7.21 -4.28
C LYS A 98 -8.18 -7.64 -2.87
N LEU A 99 -7.49 -7.07 -1.88
CA LEU A 99 -7.74 -7.32 -0.47
C LEU A 99 -7.87 -5.99 0.28
N TYR A 100 -9.04 -5.80 0.89
CA TYR A 100 -9.34 -4.61 1.69
C TYR A 100 -9.57 -4.99 3.15
N LEU A 101 -8.75 -4.43 4.03
CA LEU A 101 -8.66 -4.73 5.45
C LEU A 101 -8.61 -3.46 6.32
N GLY A 102 -8.92 -2.29 5.77
CA GLY A 102 -8.91 -1.03 6.52
C GLY A 102 -9.86 -1.05 7.74
N GLY A 103 -9.52 -0.33 8.81
CA GLY A 103 -10.39 -0.24 9.99
C GLY A 103 -10.43 -1.48 10.89
N ASN A 104 -9.46 -2.39 10.76
CA ASN A 104 -9.29 -3.58 11.60
C ASN A 104 -8.28 -3.32 12.74
N TYR A 105 -7.68 -4.36 13.33
CA TYR A 105 -6.74 -4.30 14.46
C TYR A 105 -5.40 -4.97 14.11
N ILE A 106 -5.01 -4.94 12.84
CA ILE A 106 -3.84 -5.66 12.32
C ILE A 106 -2.59 -4.83 12.59
N ALA A 107 -1.72 -5.29 13.49
CA ALA A 107 -0.45 -4.61 13.80
C ALA A 107 0.68 -5.00 12.86
N VAL A 108 0.66 -6.21 12.30
CA VAL A 108 1.69 -6.73 11.40
C VAL A 108 1.03 -7.25 10.13
N ILE A 109 1.49 -6.78 8.98
CA ILE A 109 1.10 -7.33 7.68
C ILE A 109 1.92 -8.60 7.42
N GLU A 110 1.33 -9.73 7.78
CA GLU A 110 1.85 -11.09 7.60
C GLU A 110 0.79 -12.00 6.95
N GLY A 111 1.10 -13.28 6.72
CA GLY A 111 0.10 -14.28 6.30
C GLY A 111 -0.40 -14.13 4.86
N LEU A 112 0.25 -13.27 4.06
CA LEU A 112 -0.04 -13.07 2.64
C LEU A 112 0.88 -13.93 1.75
N GLU A 113 1.66 -14.85 2.33
CA GLU A 113 2.58 -15.70 1.58
C GLU A 113 1.83 -16.59 0.57
N GLY A 114 2.29 -16.56 -0.67
CA GLY A 114 1.70 -17.34 -1.76
C GLY A 114 0.46 -16.71 -2.40
N LEU A 115 0.12 -15.45 -2.06
CA LEU A 115 -0.83 -14.61 -2.81
C LEU A 115 -0.13 -13.89 -3.96
N GLU A 116 0.52 -14.64 -4.84
CA GLU A 116 1.33 -14.12 -5.97
C GLU A 116 0.52 -13.32 -7.00
N GLY A 117 -0.81 -13.38 -6.94
CA GLY A 117 -1.72 -12.61 -7.79
C GLY A 117 -2.18 -11.28 -7.18
N LEU A 118 -1.82 -10.97 -5.92
CA LEU A 118 -2.36 -9.81 -5.22
C LEU A 118 -1.81 -8.51 -5.81
N ARG A 119 -2.71 -7.66 -6.31
CA ARG A 119 -2.42 -6.38 -6.99
C ARG A 119 -2.76 -5.17 -6.14
N GLU A 120 -3.80 -5.25 -5.33
CA GLU A 120 -4.28 -4.14 -4.50
C GLU A 120 -4.43 -4.58 -3.04
N LEU A 121 -3.72 -3.89 -2.16
CA LEU A 121 -3.77 -4.10 -0.71
C LEU A 121 -4.10 -2.80 0.00
N HIS A 122 -5.21 -2.81 0.73
CA HIS A 122 -5.71 -1.68 1.50
C HIS A 122 -5.75 -2.05 2.98
N VAL A 123 -4.91 -1.41 3.79
CA VAL A 123 -4.75 -1.68 5.22
C VAL A 123 -4.81 -0.39 6.04
N GLU A 124 -5.47 0.65 5.52
CA GLU A 124 -5.56 1.94 6.19
C GLU A 124 -6.30 1.92 7.54
N SER A 125 -5.96 2.86 8.43
CA SER A 125 -6.69 3.10 9.68
C SER A 125 -6.84 1.87 10.57
N GLN A 126 -5.77 1.11 10.78
CA GLN A 126 -5.80 0.05 11.79
C GLN A 126 -5.95 0.68 13.18
N ARG A 127 -6.80 0.07 14.01
CA ARG A 127 -7.15 0.49 15.38
C ARG A 127 -6.09 -0.02 16.36
N LEU A 128 -4.85 0.38 16.10
CA LEU A 128 -3.71 -0.02 16.91
C LEU A 128 -3.76 0.66 18.29
N PRO A 129 -3.22 0.02 19.33
CA PRO A 129 -3.01 0.68 20.61
C PRO A 129 -2.19 1.96 20.46
N LEU A 130 -2.36 2.90 21.40
CA LEU A 130 -1.66 4.18 21.37
C LEU A 130 -0.14 3.98 21.33
N GLY A 131 0.52 4.59 20.33
CA GLY A 131 1.98 4.52 20.15
C GLY A 131 2.47 3.32 19.34
N GLU A 132 1.62 2.31 19.11
CA GLU A 132 1.94 1.21 18.19
C GLU A 132 1.90 1.69 16.74
N LYS A 133 2.63 0.99 15.86
CA LYS A 133 2.68 1.26 14.43
C LYS A 133 2.50 -0.01 13.62
N LEU A 134 1.99 0.15 12.41
CA LEU A 134 1.88 -0.97 11.48
C LEU A 134 3.27 -1.40 11.02
N LEU A 135 3.53 -2.70 11.07
CA LEU A 135 4.77 -3.32 10.61
C LEU A 135 4.49 -4.24 9.41
N PHE A 136 5.54 -4.56 8.66
CA PHE A 136 5.49 -5.53 7.58
C PHE A 136 6.37 -6.73 7.90
N ASP A 137 5.84 -7.94 7.74
CA ASP A 137 6.68 -9.13 7.75
C ASP A 137 7.51 -9.18 6.45
N PRO A 138 8.84 -9.38 6.53
CA PRO A 138 9.68 -9.44 5.35
C PRO A 138 9.26 -10.51 4.35
N ARG A 139 8.83 -11.70 4.79
CA ARG A 139 8.42 -12.81 3.90
C ARG A 139 7.20 -12.42 3.08
N THR A 140 6.26 -11.70 3.71
CA THR A 140 5.10 -11.14 3.03
C THR A 140 5.52 -10.12 1.97
N LEU A 141 6.41 -9.16 2.29
CA LEU A 141 6.91 -8.21 1.28
C LEU A 141 7.61 -8.90 0.10
N HIS A 142 8.44 -9.91 0.37
CA HIS A 142 9.10 -10.70 -0.68
C HIS A 142 8.09 -11.45 -1.55
N SER A 143 7.04 -12.01 -0.96
CA SER A 143 5.98 -12.70 -1.70
C SER A 143 5.19 -11.75 -2.61
N LEU A 144 5.00 -10.50 -2.18
CA LEU A 144 4.22 -9.49 -2.90
C LEU A 144 5.05 -8.63 -3.87
N ALA A 145 6.38 -8.72 -3.78
CA ALA A 145 7.35 -7.91 -4.54
C ALA A 145 7.03 -7.81 -6.04
N LYS A 146 6.61 -8.93 -6.64
CA LYS A 146 6.35 -9.04 -8.08
C LYS A 146 4.90 -8.80 -8.49
N SER A 147 3.96 -8.65 -7.57
CA SER A 147 2.53 -8.59 -7.89
C SER A 147 1.87 -7.29 -7.48
N LEU A 148 2.28 -6.72 -6.35
CA LEU A 148 1.58 -5.60 -5.73
C LEU A 148 1.77 -4.31 -6.54
N SER A 149 0.65 -3.69 -6.88
CA SER A 149 0.57 -2.50 -7.73
C SER A 149 0.03 -1.29 -6.97
N ILE A 150 -0.91 -1.51 -6.04
CA ILE A 150 -1.53 -0.46 -5.23
C ILE A 150 -1.42 -0.87 -3.77
N LEU A 151 -0.85 0.03 -2.95
CA LEU A 151 -0.74 -0.14 -1.51
C LEU A 151 -1.27 1.09 -0.80
N ASN A 152 -2.27 0.89 0.07
CA ASN A 152 -2.76 1.91 0.99
C ASN A 152 -2.43 1.54 2.43
N ILE A 153 -1.57 2.34 3.06
CA ILE A 153 -1.07 2.19 4.43
C ILE A 153 -1.40 3.43 5.28
N SER A 154 -2.38 4.22 4.86
CA SER A 154 -2.70 5.49 5.50
C SER A 154 -3.15 5.32 6.95
N ASN A 155 -2.87 6.30 7.81
CA ASN A 155 -3.34 6.37 9.19
C ASN A 155 -2.95 5.14 10.03
N ASN A 156 -1.65 4.80 10.04
CA ASN A 156 -1.11 3.60 10.69
C ASN A 156 0.14 3.87 11.54
N ASN A 157 0.40 5.14 11.87
CA ASN A 157 1.54 5.58 12.69
C ASN A 157 2.92 5.12 12.15
N ILE A 158 3.03 4.88 10.84
CA ILE A 158 4.26 4.37 10.21
C ILE A 158 5.31 5.50 10.14
N ASP A 159 6.53 5.23 10.59
CA ASP A 159 7.66 6.18 10.61
C ASP A 159 8.79 5.80 9.64
N ASP A 160 8.82 4.55 9.16
CA ASP A 160 9.76 4.02 8.17
C ASP A 160 9.05 3.19 7.11
N ILE A 161 9.45 3.37 5.85
CA ILE A 161 8.93 2.65 4.68
C ILE A 161 10.05 2.16 3.75
N ARG A 162 11.30 2.12 4.22
CA ARG A 162 12.45 1.67 3.40
C ARG A 162 12.28 0.23 2.93
N ASP A 163 11.72 -0.64 3.76
CA ASP A 163 11.51 -2.06 3.43
C ASP A 163 10.56 -2.26 2.24
N LEU A 164 9.76 -1.24 1.88
CA LEU A 164 8.92 -1.25 0.69
C LEU A 164 9.73 -1.19 -0.62
N GLU A 165 11.06 -0.99 -0.56
CA GLU A 165 11.91 -0.90 -1.76
C GLU A 165 11.87 -2.13 -2.66
N ILE A 166 11.50 -3.29 -2.10
CA ILE A 166 11.42 -4.56 -2.83
C ILE A 166 10.15 -4.68 -3.69
N LEU A 167 9.18 -3.78 -3.53
CA LEU A 167 7.91 -3.80 -4.26
C LEU A 167 8.06 -3.19 -5.66
N GLU A 168 8.88 -3.83 -6.51
CA GLU A 168 9.30 -3.32 -7.83
C GLU A 168 8.14 -2.98 -8.79
N ASN A 169 6.97 -3.58 -8.59
CA ASN A 169 5.76 -3.36 -9.39
C ASN A 169 4.78 -2.33 -8.81
N LEU A 170 5.14 -1.66 -7.72
CA LEU A 170 4.27 -0.68 -7.08
C LEU A 170 4.08 0.55 -7.97
N ASN A 171 2.82 0.80 -8.34
CA ASN A 171 2.40 1.91 -9.19
C ASN A 171 1.81 3.06 -8.37
N GLN A 172 1.12 2.72 -7.27
CA GLN A 172 0.49 3.69 -6.37
C GLN A 172 0.79 3.36 -4.91
N LEU A 173 1.26 4.36 -4.17
CA LEU A 173 1.47 4.29 -2.72
C LEU A 173 0.68 5.40 -2.04
N ILE A 174 -0.26 5.03 -1.18
CA ILE A 174 -1.06 5.94 -0.39
C ILE A 174 -0.65 5.75 1.07
N ALA A 175 0.02 6.74 1.64
CA ALA A 175 0.60 6.71 2.98
C ALA A 175 0.23 7.97 3.79
N VAL A 176 -1.01 8.44 3.61
CA VAL A 176 -1.56 9.64 4.25
C VAL A 176 -1.59 9.45 5.77
N ASP A 177 -1.42 10.53 6.54
CA ASP A 177 -1.52 10.55 8.00
C ASP A 177 -0.65 9.50 8.71
N ASN A 178 0.64 9.48 8.39
CA ASN A 178 1.65 8.66 9.07
C ASN A 178 2.72 9.57 9.73
N GLN A 179 3.77 8.97 10.30
CA GLN A 179 4.85 9.68 11.00
C GLN A 179 6.15 9.76 10.21
N LEU A 180 6.08 9.70 8.88
CA LEU A 180 7.27 9.78 8.01
C LEU A 180 7.94 11.15 8.19
N LEU A 181 9.18 11.15 8.67
CA LEU A 181 9.89 12.37 9.06
C LEU A 181 10.97 12.79 8.06
N HIS A 182 11.62 11.82 7.43
CA HIS A 182 12.88 12.03 6.71
C HIS A 182 12.71 11.94 5.20
N VAL A 183 12.92 13.08 4.53
CA VAL A 183 12.89 13.16 3.04
C VAL A 183 13.90 12.19 2.39
N LYS A 184 15.05 11.92 3.05
CA LYS A 184 16.07 11.02 2.50
C LYS A 184 15.59 9.58 2.32
N ASP A 185 14.68 9.12 3.18
CA ASP A 185 14.15 7.76 3.12
C ASP A 185 13.20 7.62 1.93
N LEU A 186 12.42 8.67 1.68
CA LEU A 186 11.59 8.77 0.49
C LEU A 186 12.43 8.87 -0.79
N GLU A 187 13.51 9.65 -0.79
CA GLU A 187 14.43 9.71 -1.93
C GLU A 187 15.06 8.35 -2.22
N PHE A 188 15.46 7.61 -1.18
CA PHE A 188 15.98 6.26 -1.33
C PHE A 188 14.93 5.35 -1.97
N LEU A 189 13.71 5.33 -1.44
CA LEU A 189 12.60 4.51 -1.93
C LEU A 189 12.26 4.83 -3.39
N LEU A 190 12.16 6.12 -3.74
CA LEU A 190 11.83 6.56 -5.11
C LEU A 190 12.90 6.24 -6.15
N ASN A 191 14.15 5.99 -5.75
CA ASN A 191 15.19 5.51 -6.66
C ASN A 191 15.04 4.02 -6.99
N LYS A 192 14.28 3.28 -6.19
CA LYS A 192 14.06 1.83 -6.34
C LYS A 192 12.73 1.55 -7.03
N LEU A 193 11.68 2.26 -6.65
CA LEU A 193 10.33 2.09 -7.17
C LEU A 193 10.12 2.80 -8.53
N MET A 194 10.75 2.25 -9.57
CA MET A 194 10.79 2.84 -10.90
C MET A 194 9.44 2.90 -11.65
N LYS A 195 8.42 2.20 -11.14
CA LYS A 195 7.06 2.19 -11.71
C LYS A 195 6.07 3.06 -10.92
N LEU A 196 6.49 3.63 -9.79
CA LEU A 196 5.62 4.42 -8.93
C LEU A 196 5.27 5.74 -9.62
N TRP A 197 4.03 5.87 -10.06
CA TRP A 197 3.53 7.07 -10.73
C TRP A 197 2.66 7.92 -9.82
N LYS A 198 2.09 7.36 -8.75
CA LYS A 198 1.31 8.09 -7.76
C LYS A 198 1.80 7.83 -6.34
N MET A 199 2.01 8.91 -5.59
CA MET A 199 2.35 8.86 -4.18
C MET A 199 1.53 9.90 -3.40
N ASP A 200 0.96 9.51 -2.27
CA ASP A 200 0.26 10.43 -1.36
C ASP A 200 0.83 10.30 0.05
N LEU A 201 1.34 11.41 0.58
CA LEU A 201 2.03 11.55 1.86
C LEU A 201 1.40 12.66 2.71
N ASN A 202 0.25 13.20 2.31
CA ASN A 202 -0.44 14.23 3.08
C ASN A 202 -0.56 13.85 4.57
N GLY A 203 -0.43 14.82 5.47
CA GLY A 203 -0.49 14.57 6.92
C GLY A 203 0.80 14.04 7.57
N ASN A 204 1.83 13.68 6.79
CA ASN A 204 3.13 13.29 7.36
C ASN A 204 4.01 14.49 7.74
N PRO A 205 4.82 14.42 8.82
CA PRO A 205 5.78 15.46 9.19
C PRO A 205 6.77 15.86 8.08
N VAL A 206 7.11 14.92 7.18
CA VAL A 206 7.98 15.17 6.03
C VAL A 206 7.42 16.22 5.07
N CYS A 207 6.11 16.35 4.96
CA CYS A 207 5.44 17.32 4.08
C CYS A 207 5.64 18.77 4.54
N LEU A 208 5.99 18.98 5.81
CA LEU A 208 6.35 20.29 6.36
C LEU A 208 7.81 20.66 6.10
N LYS A 209 8.63 19.73 5.58
CA LYS A 209 10.05 20.00 5.34
C LYS A 209 10.22 20.92 4.12
N PRO A 210 11.15 21.90 4.19
CA PRO A 210 11.42 22.79 3.07
C PRO A 210 11.78 22.01 1.80
N LYS A 211 11.09 22.34 0.71
CA LYS A 211 11.34 21.75 -0.62
C LYS A 211 11.18 20.22 -0.68
N TYR A 212 10.44 19.60 0.23
CA TYR A 212 10.24 18.14 0.17
C TYR A 212 9.69 17.74 -1.21
N ARG A 213 8.64 18.41 -1.67
CA ARG A 213 8.00 18.15 -2.96
C ARG A 213 9.00 18.23 -4.11
N ASP A 214 9.71 19.35 -4.25
CA ASP A 214 10.72 19.55 -5.29
C ASP A 214 11.78 18.45 -5.28
N ARG A 215 12.23 18.04 -4.08
CA ARG A 215 13.23 16.97 -3.92
C ARG A 215 12.72 15.64 -4.42
N LEU A 216 11.48 15.26 -4.07
CA LEU A 216 10.88 14.00 -4.53
C LEU A 216 10.67 14.01 -6.06
N ILE A 217 10.19 15.13 -6.62
CA ILE A 217 10.03 15.30 -8.07
C ILE A 217 11.37 15.13 -8.80
N LEU A 218 12.44 15.70 -8.24
CA LEU A 218 13.78 15.63 -8.83
C LEU A 218 14.40 14.24 -8.79
N VAL A 219 14.03 13.41 -7.82
CA VAL A 219 14.58 12.06 -7.64
C VAL A 219 13.79 11.03 -8.44
N SER A 220 12.46 11.05 -8.35
CA SER A 220 11.64 10.09 -9.07
C SER A 220 11.52 10.44 -10.55
N LYS A 221 11.74 9.46 -11.44
CA LYS A 221 11.54 9.61 -12.88
C LYS A 221 10.11 9.31 -13.34
N SER A 222 9.38 8.49 -12.57
CA SER A 222 8.07 7.96 -12.92
C SER A 222 6.91 8.71 -12.27
N LEU A 223 7.15 9.49 -11.20
CA LEU A 223 6.08 10.13 -10.44
C LEU A 223 5.34 11.19 -11.25
N GLU A 224 4.04 10.99 -11.42
CA GLU A 224 3.13 11.90 -12.13
C GLU A 224 2.16 12.60 -11.16
N PHE A 225 1.84 11.98 -10.03
CA PHE A 225 0.99 12.54 -8.98
C PHE A 225 1.66 12.45 -7.63
N LEU A 226 1.70 13.57 -6.92
CA LEU A 226 2.23 13.66 -5.57
C LEU A 226 1.28 14.48 -4.70
N ASP A 227 0.80 13.90 -3.59
CA ASP A 227 -0.04 14.57 -2.58
C ASP A 227 -1.32 15.18 -3.16
N GLY A 228 -2.00 14.40 -4.02
CA GLY A 228 -3.22 14.82 -4.70
C GLY A 228 -3.02 15.83 -5.84
N LYS A 229 -1.78 16.22 -6.16
CA LYS A 229 -1.46 17.19 -7.21
C LYS A 229 -0.63 16.57 -8.32
N GLU A 230 -1.07 16.78 -9.56
CA GLU A 230 -0.33 16.43 -10.77
C GLU A 230 1.02 17.17 -10.81
N ILE A 231 2.07 16.47 -11.22
CA ILE A 231 3.40 17.00 -11.50
C ILE A 231 3.46 17.34 -12.98
N LYS A 232 3.33 18.62 -13.31
CA LYS A 232 3.32 19.05 -14.71
C LYS A 232 4.70 18.85 -15.34
N LYS A 233 4.75 18.47 -16.62
CA LYS A 233 6.02 18.32 -17.37
C LYS A 233 6.90 19.58 -17.29
N MET A 234 6.29 20.76 -17.38
CA MET A 234 6.99 22.04 -17.26
C MET A 234 7.60 22.27 -15.86
N GLU A 235 6.89 21.91 -14.79
CA GLU A 235 7.36 22.00 -13.40
C GLU A 235 8.60 21.12 -13.20
N ARG A 236 8.50 19.85 -13.62
CA ARG A 236 9.61 18.89 -13.58
C ARG A 236 10.83 19.41 -14.35
N GLN A 237 10.64 19.87 -15.58
CA GLN A 237 11.74 20.37 -16.39
C GLN A 237 12.38 21.63 -15.79
N PHE A 238 11.57 22.54 -15.24
CA PHE A 238 12.05 23.72 -14.54
C PHE A 238 12.95 23.34 -13.35
N LEU A 239 12.49 22.41 -12.50
CA LEU A 239 13.27 21.94 -11.34
C LEU A 239 14.60 21.32 -11.75
N ILE A 240 14.62 20.49 -12.80
CA ILE A 240 15.83 19.87 -13.34
C ILE A 240 16.82 20.95 -13.79
N ASN A 241 16.37 21.91 -14.60
CA ASN A 241 17.21 23.00 -15.10
C ASN A 241 17.73 23.88 -13.96
N TRP A 242 16.87 24.18 -12.97
CA TRP A 242 17.23 24.95 -11.79
C TRP A 242 18.32 24.25 -10.96
N LYS A 243 18.19 22.93 -10.74
CA LYS A 243 19.19 22.13 -10.03
C LYS A 243 20.52 22.13 -10.76
N ALA A 244 20.51 21.88 -12.08
CA ALA A 244 21.71 21.89 -12.92
C ALA A 244 22.45 23.24 -12.88
N SER A 245 21.71 24.36 -12.98
CA SER A 245 22.28 25.70 -12.89
C SER A 245 22.92 25.97 -11.52
N LYS A 246 22.25 25.53 -10.44
CA LYS A 246 22.77 25.69 -9.07
C LYS A 246 24.04 24.88 -8.85
N ASP A 247 24.10 23.65 -9.36
CA ASP A 247 25.26 22.79 -9.23
C ASP A 247 26.44 23.30 -10.07
N ALA A 248 26.19 23.81 -11.28
CA ALA A 248 27.22 24.49 -12.09
C ALA A 248 27.83 25.70 -11.37
N LYS A 249 26.99 26.53 -10.71
CA LYS A 249 27.46 27.68 -9.91
C LYS A 249 28.27 27.25 -8.67
N LYS A 250 27.97 26.10 -8.07
CA LYS A 250 28.77 25.57 -6.95
C LYS A 250 30.13 25.06 -7.44
N ILE A 251 30.17 24.40 -8.58
CA ILE A 251 31.41 23.89 -9.18
C ILE A 251 32.32 25.07 -9.57
N SER A 252 31.77 26.13 -10.17
CA SER A 252 32.56 27.32 -10.51
C SER A 252 33.10 28.03 -9.26
N LYS A 253 32.30 28.16 -8.20
CA LYS A 253 32.76 28.70 -6.91
C LYS A 253 33.88 27.87 -6.29
N LYS A 254 33.73 26.53 -6.24
CA LYS A 254 34.79 25.63 -5.73
C LYS A 254 36.09 25.72 -6.53
N LYS A 255 36.00 25.84 -7.86
CA LYS A 255 37.18 26.01 -8.73
C LYS A 255 37.89 27.34 -8.49
N ASN A 256 37.15 28.41 -8.17
CA ASN A 256 37.75 29.71 -7.88
C ASN A 256 38.43 29.73 -6.49
N THR A 257 37.80 29.18 -5.44
CA THR A 257 38.45 29.08 -4.11
C THR A 257 39.72 28.23 -4.15
N ASN A 258 39.72 27.10 -4.87
CA ASN A 258 40.92 26.27 -4.99
C ASN A 258 42.05 26.97 -5.79
N LYS A 259 41.72 27.88 -6.71
CA LYS A 259 42.73 28.69 -7.43
C LYS A 259 43.31 29.80 -6.55
N GLU A 260 42.49 30.42 -5.71
CA GLU A 260 42.94 31.44 -4.73
C GLU A 260 43.85 30.81 -3.66
N ASP A 261 43.49 29.63 -3.13
CA ASP A 261 44.31 28.89 -2.17
C ASP A 261 45.65 28.42 -2.77
N ALA A 262 45.65 27.95 -4.03
CA ALA A 262 46.88 27.61 -4.74
C ALA A 262 47.78 28.83 -4.94
N SER A 263 47.21 29.98 -5.32
CA SER A 263 47.95 31.24 -5.55
C SER A 263 48.58 31.78 -4.26
N ASN A 264 47.89 31.64 -3.12
CA ASN A 264 48.41 32.04 -1.81
C ASN A 264 49.52 31.12 -1.26
N SER A 265 49.64 29.89 -1.77
CA SER A 265 50.70 28.96 -1.36
C SER A 265 52.05 29.26 -2.05
N TYR A 266 52.04 29.90 -3.23
CA TYR A 266 53.24 30.32 -3.97
C TYR A 266 53.85 31.65 -3.49
N LEU A 267 53.16 32.41 -2.65
CA LEU A 267 53.65 33.71 -2.12
C LEU A 267 54.45 33.59 -0.82
N LYS A 268 54.64 32.39 -0.27
CA LYS A 268 55.53 32.15 0.88
C LYS A 268 56.86 31.54 0.43
N ILE A 269 57.69 32.34 -0.24
CA ILE A 269 59.11 32.05 -0.39
C ILE A 269 59.84 32.77 0.75
N PRO A 270 60.59 32.08 1.63
CA PRO A 270 61.31 32.73 2.72
C PRO A 270 62.52 33.49 2.17
N SER A 271 62.55 34.80 2.39
CA SER A 271 63.74 35.63 2.20
C SER A 271 64.82 35.15 3.19
N LYS A 272 66.00 34.84 2.67
CA LYS A 272 67.21 34.48 3.42
C LYS A 272 67.65 35.57 4.39
#